data_AF-A0A7R9M5Q3-F1
#
_entry.id   AF-A0A7R9M5Q3-F1
#
_cell.length_a   1.000
_cell.length_b   1.000
_cell.length_c   1.000
_cell.angle_alpha   90.00
_cell.angle_beta   90.00
_cell.angle_gamma   90.00
#
_symmetry.space_group_name_H-M   'P 1'
#
loop_
_entity.id
_entity.type
_entity.pdbx_description
1 polymer ?
#
loop_
_entity_poly.entity_id
_entity_poly.type
_entity_poly.pdbx_seq_one_letter_code
_entity_poly.pdbx_strand_id
1 'polypeptide(L)'
;MDSSQMKTNYKELFESIKRCEDHDLNHVSYYPSVTTILSSTMSVQSVVALDKWKKLKTSQLGEKGFRDYQKNILSRGKLLHLNIKNFLQTKDESYPQLIPANKWLFNQRALQEYLLCCCQEASGGLIDKPGKNRDYYHTCYCLSGLSIAQNSLSSQLIVGPQENKVAPIHPLFNVRLDSVRFAKEYFTANT
;
A
#
# COMPACT_ATOMS: atom_id res chain seq x y z
N MET A 1 10.03 -14.53 20.89
CA MET A 1 9.78 -13.37 21.78
C MET A 1 9.46 -13.92 23.15
N ASP A 2 10.16 -13.47 24.19
CA ASP A 2 9.92 -13.91 25.57
C ASP A 2 8.66 -13.23 26.16
N SER A 3 7.96 -13.93 27.06
CA SER A 3 6.77 -13.48 27.81
C SER A 3 6.98 -12.13 28.51
N SER A 4 8.22 -11.85 28.93
CA SER A 4 8.64 -10.59 29.52
C SER A 4 8.50 -9.40 28.56
N GLN A 5 8.89 -9.58 27.29
CA GLN A 5 8.87 -8.51 26.29
C GLN A 5 7.44 -8.13 25.85
N MET A 6 6.52 -9.11 25.82
CA MET A 6 5.10 -8.84 25.58
C MET A 6 4.51 -7.99 26.70
N LYS A 7 4.77 -8.32 27.98
CA LYS A 7 4.24 -7.58 29.13
C LYS A 7 4.69 -6.12 29.17
N THR A 8 5.94 -5.84 28.78
CA THR A 8 6.46 -4.46 28.69
C THR A 8 5.77 -3.64 27.61
N ASN A 9 5.52 -4.22 26.43
CA ASN A 9 4.87 -3.52 25.32
C ASN A 9 3.40 -3.16 25.63
N TYR A 10 2.67 -4.03 26.35
CA TYR A 10 1.31 -3.71 26.79
C TYR A 10 1.30 -2.58 27.82
N LYS A 11 2.27 -2.52 28.73
CA LYS A 11 2.37 -1.47 29.75
C LYS A 11 2.51 -0.08 29.14
N GLU A 12 3.41 0.11 28.17
CA GLU A 12 3.57 1.40 27.48
C GLU A 12 2.31 1.82 26.72
N LEU A 13 1.62 0.86 26.09
CA LEU A 13 0.36 1.12 25.40
C LEU A 13 -0.73 1.54 26.39
N PHE A 14 -0.91 0.82 27.50
CA PHE A 14 -1.88 1.17 28.54
C PHE A 14 -1.58 2.54 29.16
N GLU A 15 -0.32 2.86 29.42
CA GLU A 15 0.07 4.19 29.91
C GLU A 15 -0.23 5.29 28.90
N SER A 16 -0.07 5.04 27.60
CA SER A 16 -0.45 6.01 26.56
C SER A 16 -1.95 6.22 26.45
N ILE A 17 -2.76 5.16 26.60
CA ILE A 17 -4.22 5.25 26.58
C ILE A 17 -4.70 6.03 27.80
N LYS A 18 -4.16 5.73 28.99
CA LYS A 18 -4.51 6.43 30.22
C LYS A 18 -4.22 7.94 30.15
N ARG A 19 -3.08 8.33 29.54
CA ARG A 19 -2.76 9.75 29.29
C ARG A 19 -3.79 10.46 28.39
N CYS A 20 -4.48 9.73 27.51
CA CYS A 20 -5.54 10.30 26.67
C CYS A 20 -6.83 10.55 27.47
N GLU A 21 -7.11 9.74 28.49
CA GLU A 21 -8.32 9.84 29.32
C GLU A 21 -8.21 11.01 30.32
N ASP A 22 -7.01 11.33 30.77
CA ASP A 22 -6.75 12.32 31.83
C ASP A 22 -6.55 13.78 31.33
N HIS A 23 -6.57 14.04 30.02
CA HIS A 23 -6.18 15.35 29.44
C HIS A 23 -7.07 15.85 28.28
N ASP A 24 -7.06 17.18 28.06
CA ASP A 24 -7.74 17.86 26.96
C ASP A 24 -7.29 17.30 25.60
N LEU A 25 -8.23 16.76 24.82
CA LEU A 25 -8.02 15.88 23.65
C LEU A 25 -7.34 16.56 22.44
N ASN A 26 -6.91 17.82 22.60
CA ASN A 26 -6.35 18.66 21.56
C ASN A 26 -4.86 18.38 21.26
N HIS A 27 -4.15 17.60 22.07
CA HIS A 27 -2.72 17.34 21.86
C HIS A 27 -2.44 15.94 21.31
N VAL A 28 -2.02 15.88 20.05
CA VAL A 28 -1.79 14.63 19.28
C VAL A 28 -0.76 13.70 19.92
N SER A 29 0.17 14.21 20.76
CA SER A 29 1.21 13.39 21.40
C SER A 29 0.70 12.45 22.50
N TYR A 30 -0.55 12.59 22.94
CA TYR A 30 -1.14 11.70 23.94
C TYR A 30 -1.49 10.34 23.34
N TYR A 31 -1.91 10.32 22.08
CA TYR A 31 -2.31 9.09 21.42
C TYR A 31 -1.07 8.23 21.07
N PRO A 32 -1.11 6.93 21.36
CA PRO A 32 -0.05 6.03 20.90
C PRO A 32 0.05 6.06 19.38
N SER A 33 1.29 6.04 18.86
CA SER A 33 1.50 5.91 17.43
C SER A 33 0.96 4.56 16.93
N VAL A 34 0.52 4.51 15.67
CA VAL A 34 0.13 3.24 15.02
C VAL A 34 1.22 2.18 15.15
N THR A 35 2.50 2.59 15.03
CA THR A 35 3.64 1.70 15.23
C THR A 35 3.67 1.11 16.64
N THR A 36 3.44 1.94 17.66
CA THR A 36 3.38 1.52 19.07
C THR A 36 2.25 0.52 19.29
N ILE A 37 1.04 0.84 18.81
CA ILE A 37 -0.13 -0.05 18.94
C ILE A 37 0.17 -1.40 18.28
N LEU A 38 0.65 -1.40 17.04
CA LEU A 38 0.95 -2.63 16.31
C LEU A 38 2.05 -3.43 17.02
N SER A 39 3.17 -2.80 17.41
CA SER A 39 4.25 -3.51 18.10
C SER A 39 3.82 -4.15 19.42
N SER A 40 2.82 -3.55 20.08
CA SER A 40 2.29 -4.06 21.34
C SER A 40 1.18 -5.09 21.18
N THR A 41 0.47 -5.10 20.05
CA THR A 41 -0.71 -5.95 19.83
C THR A 41 -0.50 -7.04 18.78
N MET A 42 0.66 -7.11 18.14
CA MET A 42 0.98 -8.12 17.14
C MET A 42 0.86 -9.54 17.73
N SER A 43 0.15 -10.42 17.02
CA SER A 43 0.09 -11.84 17.36
C SER A 43 1.47 -12.52 17.24
N VAL A 44 1.68 -13.61 17.99
CA VAL A 44 2.93 -14.39 17.94
C VAL A 44 3.28 -14.80 16.50
N GLN A 45 2.30 -15.23 15.72
CA GLN A 45 2.48 -15.61 14.32
C GLN A 45 2.96 -14.41 13.48
N SER A 46 2.38 -13.24 13.70
CA SER A 46 2.76 -12.00 13.00
C SER A 46 4.16 -11.54 13.36
N VAL A 47 4.55 -11.67 14.63
CA VAL A 47 5.92 -11.38 15.11
C VAL A 47 6.93 -12.28 14.39
N VAL A 48 6.69 -13.59 14.37
CA VAL A 48 7.57 -14.56 13.71
C VAL A 48 7.68 -14.29 12.21
N ALA A 49 6.56 -13.98 11.55
CA ALA A 49 6.53 -13.63 10.14
C ALA A 49 7.33 -12.34 9.86
N LEU A 50 7.17 -11.31 10.70
CA LEU A 50 7.91 -10.06 10.57
C LEU A 50 9.41 -10.26 10.78
N ASP A 51 9.82 -11.06 11.77
CA ASP A 51 11.23 -11.37 12.02
C ASP A 51 11.85 -12.13 10.85
N LYS A 52 11.12 -13.11 10.28
CA LYS A 52 11.55 -13.82 9.09
C LYS A 52 11.71 -12.86 7.90
N TRP A 53 10.74 -11.99 7.66
CA TRP A 53 10.81 -10.99 6.59
C TRP A 53 11.98 -10.02 6.77
N LYS A 54 12.20 -9.52 8.00
CA LYS A 54 13.33 -8.62 8.34
C LYS A 54 14.65 -9.31 8.04
N LYS A 55 14.85 -10.56 8.51
CA LYS A 55 16.07 -11.33 8.27
C LYS A 55 16.33 -11.52 6.77
N LEU A 56 15.31 -11.88 6.00
CA LEU A 56 15.42 -12.04 4.55
C LEU A 56 15.77 -10.72 3.86
N LYS A 57 15.14 -9.61 4.25
CA LYS A 57 15.43 -8.29 3.69
C LYS A 57 16.81 -7.77 4.05
N THR A 58 17.24 -7.94 5.29
CA THR A 58 18.61 -7.61 5.72
C THR A 58 19.63 -8.46 4.98
N SER A 59 19.37 -9.76 4.78
CA SER A 59 20.26 -10.62 3.97
C SER A 59 20.32 -10.19 2.50
N GLN A 60 19.23 -9.66 1.94
CA GLN A 60 19.18 -9.19 0.56
C GLN A 60 19.89 -7.85 0.35
N LEU A 61 19.72 -6.89 1.28
CA LEU A 61 20.16 -5.50 1.10
C LEU A 61 21.40 -5.13 1.92
N GLY A 62 21.80 -5.99 2.85
CA GLY A 62 22.74 -5.65 3.93
C GLY A 62 22.11 -4.73 4.99
N GLU A 63 22.78 -4.62 6.14
CA GLU A 63 22.34 -3.79 7.27
C GLU A 63 22.15 -2.31 6.90
N LYS A 64 23.13 -1.74 6.18
CA LYS A 64 23.04 -0.35 5.70
C LYS A 64 21.90 -0.17 4.70
N GLY A 65 21.79 -1.08 3.72
CA GLY A 65 20.73 -1.02 2.70
C GLY A 65 19.34 -1.19 3.28
N PHE A 66 19.18 -2.04 4.31
CA PHE A 66 17.91 -2.18 5.02
C PHE A 66 17.53 -0.92 5.80
N ARG A 67 18.49 -0.27 6.48
CA ARG A 67 18.26 1.03 7.13
C ARG A 67 17.83 2.11 6.14
N ASP A 68 18.53 2.23 5.01
CA ASP A 68 18.21 3.20 3.97
C ASP A 68 16.83 2.92 3.35
N TYR A 69 16.49 1.64 3.14
CA TYR A 69 15.18 1.19 2.69
C TYR A 69 14.06 1.61 3.65
N GLN A 70 14.23 1.37 4.96
CA GLN A 70 13.24 1.78 5.96
C GLN A 70 13.09 3.30 6.01
N LYS A 71 14.20 4.04 5.99
CA LYS A 71 14.20 5.51 5.96
C LYS A 71 13.44 6.05 4.76
N ASN A 72 13.64 5.46 3.58
CA ASN A 72 12.96 5.85 2.35
C ASN A 72 11.45 5.59 2.40
N ILE A 73 11.01 4.44 2.92
CA ILE A 73 9.58 4.17 3.10
C ILE A 73 8.92 5.22 4.00
N LEU A 74 9.55 5.52 5.14
CA LEU A 74 9.02 6.50 6.09
C LEU A 74 9.01 7.92 5.51
N SER A 75 10.05 8.31 4.77
CA SER A 75 10.10 9.65 4.15
C SER A 75 9.03 9.81 3.07
N ARG A 76 8.82 8.78 2.22
CA ARG A 76 7.74 8.78 1.22
C ARG A 76 6.36 8.86 1.85
N GLY A 77 6.14 8.15 2.96
CA GLY A 77 4.89 8.23 3.73
C GLY A 77 4.65 9.64 4.27
N LYS A 78 5.66 10.25 4.92
CA LYS A 78 5.58 11.63 5.40
C LYS A 78 5.25 12.63 4.29
N LEU A 79 5.89 12.46 3.13
CA LEU A 79 5.67 13.31 1.95
C LEU A 79 4.23 13.20 1.44
N LEU A 80 3.69 11.99 1.33
CA LEU A 80 2.29 11.77 0.95
C LEU A 80 1.35 12.49 1.90
N HIS A 81 1.51 12.29 3.21
CA HIS A 81 0.63 12.92 4.20
C HIS A 81 0.73 14.46 4.18
N LEU A 82 1.92 15.00 3.95
CA LEU A 82 2.10 16.44 3.79
C LEU A 82 1.36 16.97 2.55
N ASN A 83 1.46 16.28 1.41
CA ASN A 83 0.74 16.65 0.20
C ASN A 83 -0.79 16.57 0.38
N ILE A 84 -1.29 15.52 1.05
CA ILE A 84 -2.72 15.41 1.38
C ILE A 84 -3.16 16.57 2.28
N LYS A 85 -2.39 16.85 3.34
CA LYS A 85 -2.68 17.96 4.26
C LYS A 85 -2.76 19.28 3.50
N ASN A 86 -1.77 19.57 2.67
CA ASN A 86 -1.73 20.80 1.88
C ASN A 86 -2.95 20.89 0.95
N PHE A 87 -3.23 19.86 0.16
CA PHE A 87 -4.40 19.82 -0.72
C PHE A 87 -5.71 20.05 0.04
N LEU A 88 -5.89 19.39 1.19
CA LEU A 88 -7.11 19.57 1.99
C LEU A 88 -7.24 20.98 2.56
N GLN A 89 -6.13 21.65 2.87
CA GLN A 89 -6.10 23.02 3.43
C GLN A 89 -6.24 24.10 2.36
N THR A 90 -5.58 23.95 1.21
CA THR A 90 -5.48 25.00 0.19
C THR A 90 -6.35 24.76 -1.03
N LYS A 91 -6.82 23.53 -1.24
CA LYS A 91 -7.40 23.03 -2.52
C LYS A 91 -6.48 23.23 -3.72
N ASP A 92 -5.20 23.49 -3.46
CA ASP A 92 -4.19 23.68 -4.48
C ASP A 92 -3.73 22.32 -5.01
N GLU A 93 -3.85 22.14 -6.32
CA GLU A 93 -3.37 20.95 -7.04
C GLU A 93 -1.90 21.09 -7.46
N SER A 94 -1.26 22.24 -7.19
CA SER A 94 0.17 22.45 -7.40
C SER A 94 0.97 21.70 -6.32
N TYR A 95 1.37 20.46 -6.63
CA TYR A 95 2.05 19.57 -5.67
C TYR A 95 3.46 20.10 -5.32
N PRO A 96 3.73 20.57 -4.07
CA PRO A 96 4.95 21.31 -3.80
C PRO A 96 6.19 20.45 -3.49
N GLN A 97 6.10 19.12 -3.43
CA GLN A 97 7.29 18.27 -3.30
C GLN A 97 7.12 16.92 -4.05
N LEU A 98 8.03 16.70 -5.00
CA LEU A 98 8.06 15.60 -5.97
C LEU A 98 8.00 14.21 -5.32
N ILE A 99 6.80 13.64 -5.24
CA ILE A 99 6.67 12.19 -5.43
C ILE A 99 7.13 11.93 -6.87
N PRO A 100 8.07 11.00 -7.13
CA PRO A 100 8.49 10.70 -8.49
C PRO A 100 7.26 10.47 -9.37
N ALA A 101 6.98 11.39 -10.30
CA ALA A 101 5.78 11.39 -11.12
C ALA A 101 5.69 10.15 -12.05
N ASN A 102 6.73 9.33 -12.05
CA ASN A 102 6.87 8.13 -12.85
C ASN A 102 6.51 6.85 -12.12
N LYS A 103 6.22 6.82 -10.81
CA LYS A 103 5.87 5.56 -10.12
C LYS A 103 4.79 5.76 -9.07
N TRP A 104 3.99 4.71 -8.87
CA TRP A 104 3.04 4.68 -7.77
C TRP A 104 3.76 4.64 -6.42
N LEU A 105 3.04 5.03 -5.37
CA LEU A 105 3.56 5.01 -4.00
C LEU A 105 3.67 3.61 -3.37
N PHE A 106 3.25 2.57 -4.08
CA PHE A 106 3.43 1.17 -3.70
C PHE A 106 4.48 0.46 -4.57
N ASN A 107 4.91 -0.74 -4.14
CA ASN A 107 5.83 -1.55 -4.94
C ASN A 107 5.09 -2.25 -6.09
N GLN A 108 5.10 -1.61 -7.25
CA GLN A 108 4.45 -2.09 -8.47
C GLN A 108 4.87 -3.51 -8.85
N ARG A 109 6.17 -3.82 -8.82
CA ARG A 109 6.71 -5.14 -9.16
C ARG A 109 6.18 -6.21 -8.22
N ALA A 110 6.25 -5.97 -6.91
CA ALA A 110 5.82 -6.95 -5.92
C ALA A 110 4.31 -7.25 -6.01
N LEU A 111 3.48 -6.25 -6.32
CA LEU A 111 2.05 -6.48 -6.54
C LEU A 111 1.81 -7.36 -7.78
N GLN A 112 2.51 -7.10 -8.88
CA GLN A 112 2.42 -7.94 -10.08
C GLN A 112 2.88 -9.37 -9.79
N GLU A 113 4.02 -9.55 -9.11
CA GLU A 113 4.52 -10.87 -8.72
C GLU A 113 3.52 -11.64 -7.86
N TYR A 114 2.85 -10.98 -6.89
CA TYR A 114 1.82 -11.63 -6.08
C TYR A 114 0.60 -12.04 -6.93
N LEU A 115 0.10 -11.16 -7.79
CA LEU A 115 -1.06 -11.46 -8.63
C LEU A 115 -0.76 -12.59 -9.63
N LEU A 116 0.43 -12.57 -10.25
CA LEU A 116 0.83 -13.55 -11.24
C LEU A 116 1.22 -14.90 -10.61
N CYS A 117 1.82 -14.92 -9.42
CA CYS A 117 2.29 -16.17 -8.82
C CYS A 117 1.32 -16.80 -7.81
N CYS A 118 0.45 -16.01 -7.17
CA CYS A 118 -0.35 -16.46 -6.03
C CYS A 118 -1.87 -16.39 -6.25
N CYS A 119 -2.34 -15.56 -7.18
CA CYS A 119 -3.77 -15.32 -7.37
C CYS A 119 -4.36 -15.99 -8.60
N GLN A 120 -3.58 -16.72 -9.41
CA GLN A 120 -4.09 -17.41 -10.60
C GLN A 120 -4.59 -18.81 -10.25
N GLU A 121 -5.72 -19.20 -10.80
CA GLU A 121 -6.25 -20.56 -10.74
C GLU A 121 -5.98 -21.28 -12.08
N ALA A 122 -5.58 -22.56 -12.02
CA ALA A 122 -5.10 -23.31 -13.18
C ALA A 122 -6.16 -23.56 -14.27
N SER A 123 -7.43 -23.70 -13.89
CA SER A 123 -8.60 -23.77 -14.79
C SER A 123 -9.13 -22.38 -15.21
N GLY A 124 -8.50 -21.29 -14.76
CA GLY A 124 -8.79 -19.92 -15.16
C GLY A 124 -9.59 -19.13 -14.14
N GLY A 125 -9.43 -17.79 -14.18
CA GLY A 125 -9.93 -16.88 -13.16
C GLY A 125 -8.90 -16.60 -12.06
N LEU A 126 -9.21 -15.67 -11.17
CA LEU A 126 -8.34 -15.30 -10.06
C LEU A 126 -9.01 -15.47 -8.69
N ILE A 127 -8.18 -15.63 -7.68
CA ILE A 127 -8.53 -15.88 -6.27
C ILE A 127 -8.00 -14.76 -5.37
N ASP A 128 -8.63 -14.58 -4.21
CA ASP A 128 -8.15 -13.68 -3.13
C ASP A 128 -6.70 -13.98 -2.73
N LYS A 129 -6.48 -15.23 -2.32
CA LYS A 129 -5.19 -15.74 -1.84
C LYS A 129 -5.16 -17.28 -1.93
N PRO A 130 -3.98 -17.90 -1.87
CA PRO A 130 -3.86 -19.35 -1.91
C PRO A 130 -4.81 -20.07 -0.93
N GLY A 131 -5.48 -21.12 -1.41
CA GLY A 131 -6.46 -21.88 -0.65
C GLY A 131 -7.87 -21.29 -0.63
N LYS A 132 -8.16 -20.26 -1.42
CA LYS A 132 -9.52 -19.72 -1.64
C LYS A 132 -10.05 -20.07 -3.03
N ASN A 133 -11.37 -20.09 -3.16
CA ASN A 133 -12.04 -20.36 -4.42
C ASN A 133 -11.97 -19.15 -5.36
N ARG A 134 -12.01 -19.40 -6.67
CA ARG A 134 -12.14 -18.37 -7.69
C ARG A 134 -13.55 -17.81 -7.74
N ASP A 135 -13.65 -16.54 -8.08
CA ASP A 135 -14.92 -15.89 -8.38
C ASP A 135 -14.72 -14.70 -9.34
N TYR A 136 -15.82 -14.16 -9.86
CA TYR A 136 -15.80 -13.02 -10.78
C TYR A 136 -15.31 -11.73 -10.14
N TYR A 137 -15.55 -11.56 -8.83
CA TYR A 137 -15.16 -10.37 -8.10
C TYR A 137 -13.64 -10.28 -8.00
N HIS A 138 -12.97 -11.32 -7.52
CA HIS A 138 -11.52 -11.39 -7.43
C HIS A 138 -10.88 -11.41 -8.81
N THR A 139 -11.47 -12.09 -9.79
CA THR A 139 -11.01 -12.02 -11.18
C THR A 139 -10.96 -10.57 -11.68
N CYS A 140 -12.03 -9.81 -11.49
CA CYS A 140 -12.10 -8.40 -11.88
C CYS A 140 -11.05 -7.56 -11.13
N TYR A 141 -11.08 -7.56 -9.80
CA TYR A 141 -10.26 -6.65 -9.01
C TYR A 141 -8.76 -7.02 -8.99
N CYS A 142 -8.41 -8.30 -9.14
CA CYS A 142 -7.02 -8.68 -9.35
C CYS A 142 -6.49 -8.17 -10.69
N LEU A 143 -7.27 -8.27 -11.78
CA LEU A 143 -6.88 -7.72 -13.08
C LEU A 143 -6.83 -6.18 -13.08
N SER A 144 -7.76 -5.53 -12.39
CA SER A 144 -7.71 -4.08 -12.15
C SER A 144 -6.44 -3.69 -11.40
N GLY A 145 -6.12 -4.40 -10.31
CA GLY A 145 -4.89 -4.21 -9.55
C GLY A 145 -3.63 -4.43 -10.40
N LEU A 146 -3.64 -5.45 -11.26
CA LEU A 146 -2.56 -5.72 -12.22
C LEU A 146 -2.39 -4.55 -13.20
N SER A 147 -3.47 -4.03 -13.76
CA SER A 147 -3.44 -2.86 -14.65
C SER A 147 -2.87 -1.63 -13.95
N ILE A 148 -3.32 -1.32 -12.72
CA ILE A 148 -2.78 -0.19 -11.95
C ILE A 148 -1.29 -0.40 -11.68
N ALA A 149 -0.88 -1.62 -11.29
CA ALA A 149 0.53 -1.93 -11.05
C ALA A 149 1.41 -1.80 -12.30
N GLN A 150 0.86 -2.08 -13.49
CA GLN A 150 1.57 -1.99 -14.76
C GLN A 150 1.69 -0.56 -15.29
N ASN A 151 0.72 0.31 -14.99
CA ASN A 151 0.58 1.61 -15.65
C ASN A 151 0.61 2.75 -14.62
N SER A 152 1.73 3.46 -14.55
CA SER A 152 1.82 4.76 -13.84
C SER A 152 1.67 5.92 -14.83
N LEU A 153 1.49 7.14 -14.31
CA LEU A 153 1.22 8.35 -15.12
C LEU A 153 2.22 8.56 -16.28
N SER A 154 3.48 8.18 -16.09
CA SER A 154 4.55 8.38 -17.09
C SER A 154 5.45 7.16 -17.30
N SER A 155 5.09 5.97 -16.78
CA SER A 155 5.87 4.76 -17.04
C SER A 155 5.02 3.50 -17.07
N GLN A 156 5.48 2.51 -17.86
CA GLN A 156 4.93 1.17 -17.86
C GLN A 156 5.97 0.19 -17.30
N LEU A 157 5.52 -0.71 -16.42
CA LEU A 157 6.33 -1.78 -15.86
C LEU A 157 5.57 -3.08 -16.05
N ILE A 158 6.06 -3.99 -16.91
CA ILE A 158 5.48 -5.32 -17.08
C ILE A 158 6.43 -6.33 -16.44
N VAL A 159 5.90 -7.14 -15.52
CA VAL A 159 6.63 -8.27 -14.94
C VAL A 159 6.37 -9.52 -15.78
N GLY A 160 7.46 -10.15 -16.24
CA GLY A 160 7.40 -11.37 -17.05
C GLY A 160 7.23 -11.08 -18.54
N PRO A 161 6.65 -12.04 -19.29
CA PRO A 161 6.49 -11.92 -20.74
C PRO A 161 5.43 -10.86 -21.09
N GLN A 162 5.49 -10.32 -22.32
CA GLN A 162 4.70 -9.13 -22.69
C GLN A 162 3.19 -9.41 -22.79
N GLU A 163 2.83 -10.68 -22.91
CA GLU A 163 1.49 -11.24 -22.86
C GLU A 163 0.80 -11.00 -21.51
N ASN A 164 1.56 -10.73 -20.44
CA ASN A 164 0.99 -10.34 -19.15
C ASN A 164 0.38 -8.93 -19.17
N LYS A 165 0.62 -8.14 -20.23
CA LYS A 165 0.12 -6.76 -20.33
C LYS A 165 -1.41 -6.76 -20.39
N VAL A 166 -2.03 -5.99 -19.48
CA VAL A 166 -3.47 -5.73 -19.49
C VAL A 166 -3.77 -4.29 -19.90
N ALA A 167 -4.99 -4.06 -20.39
CA ALA A 167 -5.43 -2.73 -20.80
C ALA A 167 -5.45 -1.75 -19.62
N PRO A 168 -5.00 -0.49 -19.81
CA PRO A 168 -4.98 0.49 -18.73
C PRO A 168 -6.40 0.91 -18.34
N ILE A 169 -6.65 0.99 -17.04
CA ILE A 169 -7.91 1.45 -16.45
C ILE A 169 -7.79 2.83 -15.82
N HIS A 170 -8.91 3.55 -15.74
CA HIS A 170 -9.00 4.79 -15.00
C HIS A 170 -9.04 4.51 -13.50
N PRO A 171 -8.14 5.09 -12.69
CA PRO A 171 -8.02 4.75 -11.26
C PRO A 171 -9.27 5.09 -10.45
N LEU A 172 -10.06 6.08 -10.88
CA LEU A 172 -11.31 6.46 -10.20
C LEU A 172 -12.50 5.60 -10.61
N PHE A 173 -12.60 5.19 -11.88
CA PHE A 173 -13.82 4.59 -12.43
C PHE A 173 -13.71 3.07 -12.59
N ASN A 174 -12.50 2.52 -12.48
CA ASN A 174 -12.22 1.10 -12.68
C ASN A 174 -12.74 0.54 -14.03
N VAL A 175 -12.69 1.37 -15.07
CA VAL A 175 -13.00 1.00 -16.46
C VAL A 175 -11.85 1.44 -17.36
N ARG A 176 -11.77 0.89 -18.57
CA ARG A 176 -10.66 1.19 -19.48
C ARG A 176 -10.58 2.69 -19.82
N LEU A 177 -9.36 3.21 -19.99
CA LEU A 177 -9.14 4.64 -20.27
C LEU A 177 -9.82 5.10 -21.57
N ASP A 178 -9.88 4.24 -22.60
CA ASP A 178 -10.57 4.54 -23.85
C ASP A 178 -12.09 4.67 -23.68
N SER A 179 -12.71 3.82 -22.85
CA SER A 179 -14.12 3.95 -22.49
C SER A 179 -14.41 5.27 -21.77
N VAL A 180 -13.52 5.72 -20.88
CA VAL A 180 -13.67 7.01 -20.20
C VAL A 180 -13.55 8.18 -21.18
N ARG A 181 -12.59 8.14 -22.10
CA ARG A 181 -12.42 9.18 -23.13
C ARG A 181 -13.66 9.27 -24.01
N PHE A 182 -14.13 8.13 -24.51
CA PHE A 182 -15.35 8.04 -25.31
C PHE A 182 -16.56 8.65 -24.60
N ALA A 183 -16.79 8.27 -23.33
CA ALA A 183 -17.90 8.80 -22.55
C ALA A 183 -17.79 10.32 -22.35
N LYS A 184 -16.60 10.82 -22.01
CA LYS A 184 -16.37 12.26 -21.84
C LYS A 184 -16.64 13.04 -23.13
N GLU A 185 -16.05 12.60 -24.24
CA GLU A 185 -16.23 13.22 -25.55
C GLU A 185 -17.70 13.23 -25.97
N TYR A 186 -18.40 12.10 -25.83
CA TYR A 186 -19.80 11.97 -26.18
C TYR A 186 -20.68 12.94 -25.36
N PHE A 187 -20.52 12.96 -24.04
CA PHE A 187 -21.39 13.80 -23.21
C PHE A 187 -21.01 15.28 -23.25
N THR A 188 -19.75 15.65 -23.49
CA THR A 188 -19.36 17.06 -23.69
C THR A 188 -19.83 17.62 -25.03
N ALA A 189 -19.84 16.83 -26.10
CA ALA A 189 -20.30 17.28 -27.42
C ALA A 189 -21.83 17.43 -27.53
N ASN A 190 -22.59 16.86 -26.58
CA ASN A 190 -24.05 16.85 -26.56
C ASN A 190 -24.66 17.67 -25.40
N THR A 191 -23.88 18.59 -24.82
CA THR A 191 -24.32 19.62 -23.84
C THR A 191 -24.03 21.00 -24.38
#